data_AF-A0A846NE91-F1
#
_entry.id   AF-A0A846NE91-F1
#
_cell.length_a   1.000
_cell.length_b   1.000
_cell.length_c   1.000
_cell.angle_alpha   90.00
_cell.angle_beta   90.00
_cell.angle_gamma   90.00
#
_symmetry.space_group_name_H-M   'P 1'
#
loop_
_entity.id
_entity.type
_entity.pdbx_description
1 polymer ?
#
loop_
_entity_poly.entity_id
_entity_poly.type
_entity_poly.pdbx_seq_one_letter_code
_entity_poly.pdbx_strand_id
1 'polypeptide(L)'
;TLAALLAASIVFGVSFLAGTLLGQPGDIEVRQDTHLKGDIVLRRSQSLIVEDATLLVDGNITLFDSSSILLANATLVLEERTYEIPQMGRFSTRYSIGLNDDSRLEAYSSQLLNATSEHWRLILRDNSSMVVDGLFTNEIIWFLDRASVQIENSDMPYLSVWPGSEVSLTIANSFVDGLAFSGAGEFQLIDSRQRVDPTGSPLAFSDFSGVARVENSSWGGPVEIWGGNEGGEIWGNITFEETAVLRVKQAFSTEPDAKPLGPPEGHLVRYYPIIITADGLPLSGVNVVIYDSNGTLISSGVSGDTGLVILAVLFDTDSWRAEFGLSAVVGENAVEHRVSLMTSTPISLALPTA
;
A
#
# COMPACT_ATOMS: atom_id res chain seq x y z
N THR A 1 32.24 -24.89 40.24
CA THR A 1 31.54 -26.12 39.84
C THR A 1 30.20 -26.21 40.54
N LEU A 2 29.18 -25.57 39.97
CA LEU A 2 27.76 -25.90 40.15
C LEU A 2 26.96 -25.10 39.12
N ALA A 3 27.12 -25.47 37.85
CA ALA A 3 26.21 -25.13 36.78
C ALA A 3 25.44 -26.42 36.51
N ALA A 4 24.19 -26.49 36.97
CA ALA A 4 23.31 -27.62 36.73
C ALA A 4 21.94 -27.09 36.37
N LEU A 5 21.61 -27.30 35.09
CA LEU A 5 20.29 -27.51 34.50
C LEU A 5 19.08 -26.89 35.21
N LEU A 6 18.54 -25.85 34.59
CA LEU A 6 17.10 -25.60 34.55
C LEU A 6 16.71 -25.40 33.08
N ALA A 7 16.77 -26.49 32.32
CA ALA A 7 15.96 -26.63 31.12
C ALA A 7 14.54 -26.91 31.63
N ALA A 8 13.76 -25.84 31.84
CA ALA A 8 12.36 -25.97 32.20
C ALA A 8 11.57 -26.31 30.94
N SER A 9 11.43 -27.60 30.66
CA SER A 9 10.30 -28.09 29.87
C SER A 9 9.04 -27.87 30.71
N ILE A 10 8.32 -26.78 30.46
CA ILE A 10 7.07 -26.47 31.16
C ILE A 10 6.00 -27.41 30.59
N VAL A 11 5.64 -28.42 31.38
CA VAL A 11 4.59 -29.39 31.10
C VAL A 11 3.43 -29.15 32.07
N PHE A 12 2.24 -28.94 31.50
CA PHE A 12 0.89 -28.74 32.05
C PHE A 12 0.48 -27.38 32.63
N GLY A 13 -0.58 -26.83 32.02
CA GLY A 13 -1.43 -25.76 32.55
C GLY A 13 -1.18 -24.42 31.87
N VAL A 14 -2.26 -23.77 31.41
CA VAL A 14 -2.26 -22.40 30.88
C VAL A 14 -1.39 -21.53 31.79
N SER A 15 -0.19 -21.22 31.32
CA SER A 15 0.82 -20.56 32.13
C SER A 15 0.68 -19.06 31.94
N PHE A 16 0.19 -18.36 32.95
CA PHE A 16 0.20 -16.90 32.98
C PHE A 16 1.61 -16.43 33.39
N LEU A 17 2.42 -16.05 32.41
CA LEU A 17 3.65 -15.31 32.65
C LEU A 17 3.30 -13.82 32.70
N ALA A 18 3.32 -13.25 33.90
CA ALA A 18 3.25 -11.81 34.10
C ALA A 18 4.69 -11.27 34.20
N GLY A 19 5.12 -10.52 33.19
CA GLY A 19 6.44 -9.88 33.17
C GLY A 19 7.07 -9.87 31.78
N THR A 20 8.02 -8.96 31.56
CA THR A 20 8.82 -8.93 30.33
C THR A 20 9.65 -10.21 30.25
N LEU A 21 9.49 -10.97 29.16
CA LEU A 21 10.30 -12.14 28.90
C LEU A 21 11.71 -11.68 28.48
N LEU A 22 12.61 -11.49 29.45
CA LEU A 22 14.02 -11.22 29.21
C LEU A 22 14.79 -12.56 29.22
N GLY A 23 14.94 -13.16 28.05
CA GLY A 23 15.58 -14.47 27.92
C GLY A 23 17.07 -14.45 28.30
N GLN A 24 17.56 -15.56 28.83
CA GLN A 24 18.97 -15.94 28.71
C GLN A 24 19.29 -16.20 27.23
N PRO A 25 20.57 -16.21 26.81
CA PRO A 25 20.92 -16.62 25.44
C PRO A 25 20.34 -18.00 25.12
N GLY A 26 19.68 -18.13 23.97
CA GLY A 26 19.06 -19.38 23.52
C GLY A 26 17.65 -19.17 22.96
N ASP A 27 17.11 -20.26 22.41
CA ASP A 27 15.77 -20.27 21.80
C ASP A 27 14.69 -20.46 22.87
N ILE A 28 13.59 -19.72 22.72
CA ILE A 28 12.38 -19.83 23.53
C ILE A 28 11.37 -20.62 22.69
N GLU A 29 10.92 -21.76 23.18
CA GLU A 29 9.95 -22.61 22.48
C GLU A 29 8.57 -22.56 23.14
N VAL A 30 7.53 -22.34 22.32
CA VAL A 30 6.11 -22.37 22.70
C VAL A 30 5.42 -23.47 21.89
N ARG A 31 5.12 -24.59 22.55
CA ARG A 31 4.47 -25.77 21.93
C ARG A 31 3.09 -26.08 22.51
N GLN A 32 2.52 -25.12 23.23
CA GLN A 32 1.18 -25.20 23.81
C GLN A 32 0.59 -23.80 23.86
N ASP A 33 -0.74 -23.72 23.85
CA ASP A 33 -1.43 -22.44 23.93
C ASP A 33 -0.97 -21.64 25.15
N THR A 34 -0.49 -20.43 24.89
CA THR A 34 0.18 -19.60 25.87
C THR A 34 -0.32 -18.17 25.78
N HIS A 35 -0.65 -17.58 26.92
CA HIS A 35 -1.01 -16.17 27.04
C HIS A 35 0.09 -15.44 27.82
N LEU A 36 0.84 -14.60 27.12
CA LEU A 36 1.86 -13.72 27.70
C LEU A 36 1.27 -12.34 28.00
N LYS A 37 1.40 -11.91 29.27
CA LYS A 37 1.01 -10.57 29.69
C LYS A 37 2.23 -9.66 29.73
N GLY A 38 2.25 -8.65 28.85
CA GLY A 38 3.33 -7.69 28.70
C GLY A 38 4.11 -7.89 27.40
N ASP A 39 5.13 -7.05 27.23
CA ASP A 39 5.92 -7.00 26.01
C ASP A 39 6.87 -8.20 25.87
N ILE A 40 7.04 -8.68 24.64
CA ILE A 40 8.11 -9.59 24.23
C ILE A 40 9.25 -8.76 23.66
N VAL A 41 10.45 -8.93 24.21
CA VAL A 41 11.66 -8.26 23.71
C VAL A 41 12.76 -9.29 23.49
N LEU A 42 13.09 -9.57 22.22
CA LEU A 42 14.16 -10.48 21.82
C LEU A 42 15.43 -9.69 21.47
N ARG A 43 16.57 -10.14 21.97
CA ARG A 43 17.89 -9.49 21.76
C ARG A 43 18.98 -10.52 21.56
N ARG A 44 20.16 -10.08 21.15
CA ARG A 44 21.38 -10.92 21.05
C ARG A 44 21.15 -12.23 20.29
N SER A 45 20.50 -12.16 19.14
CA SER A 45 20.19 -13.31 18.29
C SER A 45 19.33 -14.40 18.96
N GLN A 46 18.50 -14.02 19.94
CA GLN A 46 17.48 -14.91 20.49
C GLN A 46 16.43 -15.27 19.43
N SER A 47 15.88 -16.47 19.54
CA SER A 47 14.77 -16.92 18.72
C SER A 47 13.56 -17.24 19.58
N LEU A 48 12.37 -16.88 19.13
CA LEU A 48 11.11 -17.40 19.68
C LEU A 48 10.46 -18.29 18.63
N ILE A 49 10.32 -19.56 18.97
CA ILE A 49 9.76 -20.59 18.10
C ILE A 49 8.39 -20.96 18.67
N VAL A 50 7.34 -20.81 17.85
CA VAL A 50 5.97 -21.22 18.20
C VAL A 50 5.54 -22.30 17.21
N GLU A 51 5.25 -23.49 17.72
CA GLU A 51 4.89 -24.66 16.92
C GLU A 51 3.56 -25.22 17.39
N ASP A 52 2.63 -25.46 16.44
CA ASP A 52 1.35 -26.15 16.70
C ASP A 52 0.55 -25.56 17.89
N ALA A 53 0.65 -24.24 18.09
CA ALA A 53 0.14 -23.57 19.27
C ALA A 53 -0.38 -22.16 18.97
N THR A 54 -1.21 -21.66 19.87
CA THR A 54 -1.62 -20.26 19.91
C THR A 54 -0.78 -19.48 20.92
N LEU A 55 -0.08 -18.43 20.46
CA LEU A 55 0.56 -17.45 21.32
C LEU A 55 -0.27 -16.17 21.34
N LEU A 56 -0.93 -15.91 22.46
CA LEU A 56 -1.64 -14.67 22.75
C LEU A 56 -0.71 -13.71 23.50
N VAL A 57 -0.51 -12.51 22.95
CA VAL A 57 0.38 -11.49 23.52
C VAL A 57 -0.41 -10.23 23.83
N ASP A 58 -0.50 -9.90 25.11
CA ASP A 58 -1.09 -8.66 25.62
C ASP A 58 0.04 -7.64 25.84
N GLY A 59 0.63 -7.20 24.72
CA GLY A 59 1.85 -6.39 24.68
C GLY A 59 2.44 -6.22 23.29
N ASN A 60 3.48 -5.40 23.20
CA ASN A 60 4.28 -5.24 21.99
C ASN A 60 5.24 -6.41 21.82
N ILE A 61 5.67 -6.64 20.58
CA ILE A 61 6.76 -7.57 20.27
C ILE A 61 7.87 -6.75 19.62
N THR A 62 9.09 -6.82 20.14
CA THR A 62 10.22 -6.07 19.60
C THR A 62 11.45 -6.95 19.47
N LEU A 63 12.03 -6.99 18.27
CA LEU A 63 13.21 -7.79 17.94
C LEU A 63 14.39 -6.86 17.64
N PHE A 64 15.56 -7.21 18.17
CA PHE A 64 16.85 -6.52 17.98
C PHE A 64 17.97 -7.52 17.71
N ASP A 65 19.14 -7.03 17.31
CA ASP A 65 20.40 -7.78 17.20
C ASP A 65 20.26 -9.12 16.45
N SER A 66 19.62 -9.10 15.27
CA SER A 66 19.35 -10.28 14.44
C SER A 66 18.57 -11.40 15.14
N SER A 67 17.72 -11.05 16.12
CA SER A 67 16.78 -12.00 16.73
C SER A 67 15.68 -12.40 15.75
N SER A 68 14.99 -13.51 16.05
CA SER A 68 13.98 -14.06 15.16
C SER A 68 12.72 -14.54 15.88
N ILE A 69 11.60 -14.52 15.15
CA ILE A 69 10.39 -15.27 15.48
C ILE A 69 10.12 -16.26 14.35
N LEU A 70 9.88 -17.52 14.70
CA LEU A 70 9.41 -18.56 13.79
C LEU A 70 8.05 -19.06 14.27
N LEU A 71 7.03 -18.95 13.42
CA LEU A 71 5.71 -19.54 13.61
C LEU A 71 5.54 -20.69 12.62
N ALA A 72 5.33 -21.90 13.10
CA ALA A 72 5.11 -23.08 12.27
C ALA A 72 3.78 -23.74 12.66
N ASN A 73 2.80 -23.70 11.74
CA ASN A 73 1.43 -24.12 12.02
C ASN A 73 0.88 -23.52 13.33
N ALA A 74 1.17 -22.25 13.57
CA ALA A 74 0.89 -21.56 14.81
C ALA A 74 -0.01 -20.34 14.58
N THR A 75 -0.61 -19.86 15.66
CA THR A 75 -1.39 -18.62 15.65
C THR A 75 -0.77 -17.63 16.62
N LEU A 76 -0.32 -16.48 16.12
CA LEU A 76 0.07 -15.35 16.95
C LEU A 76 -1.07 -14.35 16.98
N VAL A 77 -1.56 -14.03 18.18
CA VAL A 77 -2.62 -13.04 18.40
C VAL A 77 -2.05 -11.90 19.25
N LEU A 78 -2.10 -10.68 18.72
CA LEU A 78 -1.90 -9.49 19.54
C LEU A 78 -3.24 -9.08 20.13
N GLU A 79 -3.35 -9.06 21.46
CA GLU A 79 -4.58 -8.67 22.15
C GLU A 79 -4.53 -7.19 22.47
N GLU A 80 -5.32 -6.35 21.79
CA GLU A 80 -5.37 -4.92 22.07
C GLU A 80 -6.08 -4.61 23.40
N ARG A 81 -5.54 -3.65 24.16
CA ARG A 81 -6.23 -3.09 25.31
C ARG A 81 -7.00 -1.82 24.96
N THR A 82 -8.32 -1.92 25.08
CA THR A 82 -9.19 -0.75 25.16
C THR A 82 -9.23 -0.24 26.60
N TYR A 83 -9.01 1.07 26.77
CA TYR A 83 -9.26 1.81 28.00
C TYR A 83 -10.44 2.76 27.79
N GLU A 84 -11.44 2.69 28.65
CA GLU A 84 -12.51 3.69 28.71
C GLU A 84 -12.19 4.68 29.84
N ILE A 85 -11.90 5.92 29.47
CA ILE A 85 -11.63 6.98 30.44
C ILE A 85 -12.90 7.83 30.55
N PRO A 86 -13.58 7.87 31.72
CA PRO A 86 -14.73 8.75 31.91
C PRO A 86 -14.38 10.18 31.51
N GLN A 87 -15.23 10.81 30.71
CA GLN A 87 -15.08 12.17 30.13
C GLN A 87 -14.14 12.31 28.93
N MET A 88 -13.23 11.36 28.67
CA MET A 88 -12.31 11.42 27.52
C MET A 88 -12.67 10.40 26.41
N GLY A 89 -13.53 9.43 26.69
CA GLY A 89 -13.98 8.44 25.73
C GLY A 89 -13.12 7.17 25.72
N ARG A 90 -13.25 6.41 24.63
CA ARG A 90 -12.58 5.12 24.42
C ARG A 90 -11.23 5.35 23.74
N PHE A 91 -10.15 4.87 24.36
CA PHE A 91 -8.81 4.85 23.81
C PHE A 91 -8.38 3.40 23.61
N SER A 92 -7.76 3.11 22.48
CA SER A 92 -7.20 1.79 22.21
C SER A 92 -5.68 1.89 22.12
N THR A 93 -4.96 1.06 22.88
CA THR A 93 -3.51 0.99 22.77
C THR A 93 -3.15 0.00 21.68
N ARG A 94 -2.80 0.52 20.51
CA ARG A 94 -2.36 -0.29 19.37
C ARG A 94 -1.01 -0.92 19.67
N TYR A 95 -1.00 -2.22 19.90
CA TYR A 95 0.24 -2.99 19.97
C TYR A 95 0.90 -3.10 18.60
N SER A 96 2.22 -3.23 18.60
CA SER A 96 3.01 -3.35 17.39
C SER A 96 4.02 -4.48 17.47
N ILE A 97 4.36 -5.02 16.29
CA ILE A 97 5.56 -5.82 16.10
C ILE A 97 6.62 -4.91 15.49
N GLY A 98 7.75 -4.74 16.17
CA GLY A 98 8.91 -3.98 15.71
C GLY A 98 10.08 -4.88 15.38
N LEU A 99 10.55 -4.86 14.14
CA LEU A 99 11.72 -5.59 13.65
C LEU A 99 12.87 -4.59 13.40
N ASN A 100 14.00 -4.77 14.08
CA ASN A 100 15.20 -3.94 13.98
C ASN A 100 16.45 -4.81 13.77
N ASP A 101 17.56 -4.20 13.36
CA ASP A 101 18.91 -4.80 13.27
C ASP A 101 18.96 -6.20 12.62
N ASP A 102 18.56 -6.32 11.35
CA ASP A 102 18.52 -7.58 10.59
C ASP A 102 17.61 -8.68 11.19
N SER A 103 16.70 -8.33 12.10
CA SER A 103 15.77 -9.29 12.69
C SER A 103 14.70 -9.80 11.72
N ARG A 104 14.11 -10.94 12.07
CA ARG A 104 13.23 -11.68 11.16
C ARG A 104 11.96 -12.18 11.85
N LEU A 105 10.85 -12.11 11.15
CA LEU A 105 9.63 -12.83 11.50
C LEU A 105 9.25 -13.73 10.33
N GLU A 106 9.18 -15.03 10.59
CA GLU A 106 8.85 -16.04 9.60
C GLU A 106 7.62 -16.82 10.10
N ALA A 107 6.57 -16.89 9.30
CA ALA A 107 5.33 -17.56 9.65
C ALA A 107 4.89 -18.46 8.50
N TYR A 108 4.90 -19.77 8.73
CA TYR A 108 4.60 -20.78 7.71
C TYR A 108 3.33 -21.55 8.06
N SER A 109 2.38 -21.57 7.13
CA SER A 109 1.03 -22.11 7.36
C SER A 109 0.43 -21.61 8.69
N SER A 110 0.66 -20.33 8.98
CA SER A 110 0.42 -19.75 10.31
C SER A 110 -0.52 -18.55 10.20
N GLN A 111 -1.03 -18.09 11.35
CA GLN A 111 -1.94 -16.97 11.43
C GLN A 111 -1.33 -15.85 12.28
N LEU A 112 -1.31 -14.64 11.75
CA LEU A 112 -0.98 -13.42 12.48
C LEU A 112 -2.24 -12.57 12.58
N LEU A 113 -2.84 -12.58 13.76
CA LEU A 113 -4.14 -12.01 14.02
C LEU A 113 -4.04 -10.84 15.00
N ASN A 114 -4.99 -9.92 14.88
CA ASN A 114 -5.36 -9.02 15.97
C ASN A 114 -6.64 -9.54 16.62
N ALA A 115 -6.68 -9.55 17.96
CA ALA A 115 -7.88 -9.93 18.69
C ALA A 115 -9.05 -8.94 18.47
N THR A 116 -8.74 -7.68 18.15
CA THR A 116 -9.74 -6.64 17.87
C THR A 116 -9.84 -6.36 16.37
N SER A 117 -10.97 -5.80 15.95
CA SER A 117 -11.17 -5.30 14.58
C SER A 117 -10.43 -3.98 14.31
N GLU A 118 -9.51 -3.57 15.18
CA GLU A 118 -8.79 -2.31 15.06
C GLU A 118 -7.37 -2.52 14.50
N HIS A 119 -6.78 -1.44 14.02
CA HIS A 119 -5.48 -1.39 13.36
C HIS A 119 -4.32 -1.78 14.30
N TRP A 120 -3.55 -2.84 13.99
CA TRP A 120 -2.21 -3.02 14.56
C TRP A 120 -1.12 -2.59 13.58
N ARG A 121 0.13 -2.48 14.05
CA ARG A 121 1.25 -1.96 13.26
C ARG A 121 2.41 -2.95 13.21
N LEU A 122 2.91 -3.19 12.01
CA LEU A 122 4.23 -3.79 11.81
C LEU A 122 5.21 -2.68 11.45
N ILE A 123 6.33 -2.60 12.17
CA ILE A 123 7.37 -1.60 11.96
C ILE A 123 8.66 -2.33 11.61
N LEU A 124 9.22 -2.09 10.42
CA LEU A 124 10.46 -2.69 9.96
C LEU A 124 11.57 -1.62 9.78
N ARG A 125 12.78 -1.94 10.24
CA ARG A 125 13.99 -1.11 10.16
C ARG A 125 15.23 -1.95 9.88
N ASP A 126 16.31 -1.30 9.48
CA ASP A 126 17.68 -1.86 9.53
C ASP A 126 17.83 -3.25 8.86
N ASN A 127 17.37 -3.38 7.61
CA ASN A 127 17.36 -4.61 6.80
C ASN A 127 16.57 -5.78 7.42
N SER A 128 15.61 -5.52 8.32
CA SER A 128 14.72 -6.57 8.81
C SER A 128 13.81 -7.13 7.71
N SER A 129 13.34 -8.36 7.94
CA SER A 129 12.50 -9.07 6.97
C SER A 129 11.30 -9.77 7.61
N MET A 130 10.18 -9.79 6.92
CA MET A 130 9.03 -10.62 7.28
C MET A 130 8.62 -11.54 6.13
N VAL A 131 8.35 -12.80 6.45
CA VAL A 131 7.70 -13.76 5.55
C VAL A 131 6.45 -14.30 6.24
N VAL A 132 5.30 -14.17 5.61
CA VAL A 132 4.05 -14.77 6.08
C VAL A 132 3.42 -15.58 4.96
N ASP A 133 3.30 -16.89 5.18
CA ASP A 133 2.50 -17.81 4.40
C ASP A 133 1.32 -18.27 5.27
N GLY A 134 0.14 -17.75 4.98
CA GLY A 134 -1.09 -17.99 5.75
C GLY A 134 -1.86 -16.70 6.06
N LEU A 135 -2.73 -16.75 7.07
CA LEU A 135 -3.65 -15.66 7.36
C LEU A 135 -2.94 -14.48 8.03
N PHE A 136 -2.93 -13.33 7.39
CA PHE A 136 -2.38 -12.08 7.91
C PHE A 136 -3.46 -11.00 7.93
N THR A 137 -3.92 -10.62 9.10
CA THR A 137 -4.97 -9.59 9.25
C THR A 137 -4.39 -8.25 9.71
N ASN A 138 -3.22 -7.87 9.21
CA ASN A 138 -2.61 -6.58 9.53
C ASN A 138 -3.14 -5.49 8.62
N GLU A 139 -3.20 -4.31 9.19
CA GLU A 139 -3.72 -3.14 8.53
C GLU A 139 -2.66 -2.13 8.14
N ILE A 140 -1.54 -2.04 8.87
CA ILE A 140 -0.52 -1.02 8.62
C ILE A 140 0.89 -1.61 8.73
N ILE A 141 1.66 -1.50 7.64
CA ILE A 141 3.10 -1.78 7.59
C ILE A 141 3.86 -0.49 7.39
N TRP A 142 4.75 -0.18 8.34
CA TRP A 142 5.67 0.95 8.27
C TRP A 142 7.08 0.44 8.07
N PHE A 143 7.66 0.74 6.91
CA PHE A 143 9.09 0.58 6.72
C PHE A 143 9.72 1.93 7.02
N LEU A 144 10.72 1.97 7.89
CA LEU A 144 11.42 3.25 8.14
C LEU A 144 12.74 3.32 7.38
N ASP A 145 13.34 2.17 7.09
CA ASP A 145 14.57 2.02 6.32
C ASP A 145 14.46 0.79 5.41
N ARG A 146 15.60 0.29 4.90
CA ARG A 146 15.68 -0.96 4.15
C ARG A 146 14.97 -2.08 4.90
N ALA A 147 14.00 -2.72 4.27
CA ALA A 147 13.34 -3.90 4.79
C ALA A 147 12.57 -4.61 3.68
N SER A 148 12.30 -5.90 3.90
CA SER A 148 11.54 -6.72 2.96
C SER A 148 10.34 -7.40 3.63
N VAL A 149 9.22 -7.47 2.92
CA VAL A 149 8.02 -8.19 3.35
C VAL A 149 7.52 -9.06 2.21
N GLN A 150 7.27 -10.32 2.51
CA GLN A 150 6.60 -11.27 1.61
C GLN A 150 5.35 -11.82 2.31
N ILE A 151 4.20 -11.66 1.68
CA ILE A 151 2.91 -12.16 2.17
C ILE A 151 2.32 -13.06 1.10
N GLU A 152 2.01 -14.30 1.46
CA GLU A 152 1.46 -15.31 0.56
C GLU A 152 0.23 -15.98 1.18
N ASN A 153 -0.68 -16.42 0.32
CA ASN A 153 -1.85 -17.24 0.69
C ASN A 153 -2.67 -16.61 1.84
N SER A 154 -2.79 -15.29 1.82
CA SER A 154 -3.41 -14.51 2.90
C SER A 154 -4.76 -13.93 2.51
N ASP A 155 -5.54 -13.56 3.53
CA ASP A 155 -6.79 -12.83 3.43
C ASP A 155 -6.68 -11.54 4.25
N MET A 156 -6.53 -10.41 3.55
CA MET A 156 -6.26 -9.10 4.11
C MET A 156 -7.44 -8.15 3.85
N PRO A 157 -8.23 -7.77 4.86
CA PRO A 157 -9.33 -6.82 4.67
C PRO A 157 -8.85 -5.43 4.23
N TYR A 158 -7.69 -5.01 4.72
CA TYR A 158 -7.08 -3.75 4.30
C TYR A 158 -5.60 -3.79 4.63
N LEU A 159 -4.77 -3.25 3.75
CA LEU A 159 -3.34 -3.12 3.98
C LEU A 159 -2.87 -1.73 3.55
N SER A 160 -2.32 -0.98 4.49
CA SER A 160 -1.67 0.31 4.23
C SER A 160 -0.18 0.20 4.46
N VAL A 161 0.59 0.58 3.45
CA VAL A 161 2.04 0.45 3.40
C VAL A 161 2.64 1.84 3.29
N TRP A 162 3.51 2.16 4.25
CA TRP A 162 4.22 3.43 4.33
C TRP A 162 5.71 3.11 4.27
N PRO A 163 6.31 3.10 3.08
CA PRO A 163 7.70 2.80 2.93
C PRO A 163 8.61 4.00 3.19
N GLY A 164 9.73 3.71 3.85
CA GLY A 164 10.91 4.54 3.86
C GLY A 164 11.68 4.39 2.56
N SER A 165 12.99 4.62 2.59
CA SER A 165 13.87 4.39 1.43
C SER A 165 14.24 2.91 1.28
N GLU A 166 14.22 2.38 0.05
CA GLU A 166 14.75 1.06 -0.33
C GLU A 166 14.00 -0.14 0.28
N VAL A 167 12.68 -0.18 0.11
CA VAL A 167 11.85 -1.30 0.56
C VAL A 167 11.53 -2.28 -0.55
N SER A 168 11.19 -3.52 -0.18
CA SER A 168 10.57 -4.49 -1.09
C SER A 168 9.33 -5.12 -0.43
N LEU A 169 8.19 -5.05 -1.10
CA LEU A 169 6.96 -5.72 -0.67
C LEU A 169 6.46 -6.63 -1.79
N THR A 170 6.28 -7.92 -1.49
CA THR A 170 5.65 -8.89 -2.39
C THR A 170 4.40 -9.45 -1.73
N ILE A 171 3.27 -9.39 -2.44
CA ILE A 171 2.01 -10.02 -2.07
C ILE A 171 1.64 -11.01 -3.17
N ALA A 172 1.52 -12.28 -2.83
CA ALA A 172 1.21 -13.33 -3.81
C ALA A 172 0.02 -14.21 -3.37
N ASN A 173 -0.74 -14.73 -4.33
CA ASN A 173 -1.82 -15.71 -4.09
C ASN A 173 -2.80 -15.30 -2.97
N SER A 174 -3.06 -14.00 -2.81
CA SER A 174 -3.77 -13.46 -1.65
C SER A 174 -5.05 -12.74 -2.04
N PHE A 175 -5.97 -12.62 -1.08
CA PHE A 175 -7.10 -11.71 -1.15
C PHE A 175 -6.77 -10.43 -0.40
N VAL A 176 -6.97 -9.27 -1.04
CA VAL A 176 -6.72 -7.97 -0.44
C VAL A 176 -7.91 -7.06 -0.74
N ASP A 177 -8.75 -6.73 0.24
CA ASP A 177 -9.96 -5.94 -0.02
C ASP A 177 -9.67 -4.44 -0.18
N GLY A 178 -8.55 -3.96 0.38
CA GLY A 178 -8.05 -2.60 0.15
C GLY A 178 -6.54 -2.53 0.30
N LEU A 179 -5.87 -1.79 -0.58
CA LEU A 179 -4.42 -1.71 -0.57
C LEU A 179 -3.98 -0.27 -0.85
N ALA A 180 -3.37 0.38 0.13
CA ALA A 180 -2.78 1.70 -0.02
C ALA A 180 -1.27 1.61 0.11
N PHE A 181 -0.52 1.97 -0.93
CA PHE A 181 0.93 1.99 -0.92
C PHE A 181 1.42 3.43 -1.07
N SER A 182 2.24 3.90 -0.12
CA SER A 182 2.64 5.30 -0.07
C SER A 182 4.10 5.59 0.22
N GLY A 183 4.96 5.73 -0.80
CA GLY A 183 6.36 6.12 -0.64
C GLY A 183 7.31 5.43 -1.63
N ALA A 184 8.56 5.19 -1.23
CA ALA A 184 9.60 4.74 -2.17
C ALA A 184 9.91 3.23 -2.08
N GLY A 185 9.98 2.50 -3.21
CA GLY A 185 10.49 1.12 -3.22
C GLY A 185 9.97 0.21 -4.32
N GLU A 186 10.18 -1.09 -4.13
CA GLU A 186 9.66 -2.14 -5.01
C GLU A 186 8.39 -2.75 -4.42
N PHE A 187 7.34 -2.81 -5.23
CA PHE A 187 6.06 -3.44 -4.89
C PHE A 187 5.72 -4.51 -5.93
N GLN A 188 5.31 -5.69 -5.49
CA GLN A 188 4.84 -6.76 -6.36
C GLN A 188 3.51 -7.32 -5.84
N LEU A 189 2.51 -7.40 -6.73
CA LEU A 189 1.22 -8.05 -6.49
C LEU A 189 1.03 -9.14 -7.53
N ILE A 190 1.04 -10.41 -7.12
CA ILE A 190 1.10 -11.56 -8.03
C ILE A 190 -0.07 -12.50 -7.74
N ASP A 191 -0.80 -12.91 -8.78
CA ASP A 191 -1.89 -13.89 -8.68
C ASP A 191 -2.91 -13.57 -7.55
N SER A 192 -3.12 -12.28 -7.26
CA SER A 192 -3.88 -11.80 -6.11
C SER A 192 -5.17 -11.11 -6.53
N ARG A 193 -6.15 -11.03 -5.62
CA ARG A 193 -7.51 -10.59 -5.97
C ARG A 193 -8.10 -9.68 -4.90
N GLN A 194 -8.87 -8.68 -5.32
CA GLN A 194 -9.79 -7.99 -4.42
C GLN A 194 -11.09 -8.76 -4.32
N ARG A 195 -11.71 -8.85 -3.13
CA ARG A 195 -13.14 -9.16 -3.08
C ARG A 195 -13.90 -7.93 -3.49
N VAL A 196 -15.02 -8.12 -4.17
CA VAL A 196 -15.92 -7.01 -4.54
C VAL A 196 -16.43 -6.35 -3.26
N ASP A 197 -15.77 -5.28 -2.84
CA ASP A 197 -16.20 -4.44 -1.74
C ASP A 197 -17.04 -3.28 -2.30
N PRO A 198 -18.37 -3.28 -2.10
CA PRO A 198 -19.22 -2.17 -2.55
C PRO A 198 -18.90 -0.84 -1.85
N THR A 199 -18.11 -0.85 -0.76
CA THR A 199 -17.66 0.37 -0.06
C THR A 199 -16.38 0.97 -0.63
N GLY A 200 -15.72 0.28 -1.56
CA GLY A 200 -14.79 0.88 -2.51
C GLY A 200 -13.40 1.20 -1.97
N SER A 201 -12.85 0.37 -1.07
CA SER A 201 -11.45 0.50 -0.68
C SER A 201 -10.55 0.41 -1.93
N PRO A 202 -9.79 1.47 -2.27
CA PRO A 202 -9.03 1.48 -3.52
C PRO A 202 -7.77 0.61 -3.44
N LEU A 203 -7.27 0.20 -4.61
CA LEU A 203 -5.82 0.01 -4.80
C LEU A 203 -5.25 1.40 -5.03
N ALA A 204 -4.69 2.01 -3.98
CA ALA A 204 -4.15 3.34 -4.02
C ALA A 204 -2.62 3.32 -4.02
N PHE A 205 -2.01 4.01 -4.96
CA PHE A 205 -0.60 4.39 -4.90
C PHE A 205 -0.53 5.89 -4.67
N SER A 206 0.05 6.33 -3.55
CA SER A 206 0.20 7.76 -3.21
C SER A 206 1.65 8.12 -2.98
N ASP A 207 2.13 9.26 -3.49
CA ASP A 207 3.52 9.66 -3.29
C ASP A 207 4.55 8.57 -3.69
N PHE A 208 4.19 7.71 -4.64
CA PHE A 208 4.98 6.53 -5.01
C PHE A 208 6.20 6.89 -5.85
N SER A 209 7.37 6.37 -5.45
CA SER A 209 8.62 6.44 -6.22
C SER A 209 9.33 5.08 -6.24
N GLY A 210 9.48 4.46 -7.40
CA GLY A 210 10.06 3.12 -7.51
C GLY A 210 9.33 2.25 -8.52
N VAL A 211 9.31 0.93 -8.31
CA VAL A 211 8.76 -0.03 -9.29
C VAL A 211 7.63 -0.83 -8.66
N ALA A 212 6.41 -0.63 -9.15
CA ALA A 212 5.26 -1.49 -8.84
C ALA A 212 5.05 -2.48 -9.98
N ARG A 213 4.90 -3.77 -9.66
CA ARG A 213 4.59 -4.84 -10.61
C ARG A 213 3.29 -5.50 -10.18
N VAL A 214 2.32 -5.60 -11.10
CA VAL A 214 1.07 -6.31 -10.84
C VAL A 214 0.85 -7.38 -11.90
N GLU A 215 0.93 -8.63 -11.49
CA GLU A 215 0.92 -9.78 -12.41
C GLU A 215 -0.27 -10.67 -12.11
N ASN A 216 -1.04 -11.01 -13.14
CA ASN A 216 -2.18 -11.95 -13.08
C ASN A 216 -3.17 -11.68 -11.93
N SER A 217 -3.37 -10.41 -11.61
CA SER A 217 -4.19 -10.00 -10.46
C SER A 217 -5.48 -9.32 -10.93
N SER A 218 -6.56 -9.50 -10.15
CA SER A 218 -7.88 -8.95 -10.47
C SER A 218 -8.35 -7.97 -9.40
N TRP A 219 -8.87 -6.82 -9.82
CA TRP A 219 -9.32 -5.77 -8.90
C TRP A 219 -10.74 -5.31 -9.25
N GLY A 220 -11.65 -5.37 -8.27
CA GLY A 220 -13.08 -5.05 -8.47
C GLY A 220 -13.46 -3.60 -8.13
N GLY A 221 -12.65 -2.95 -7.30
CA GLY A 221 -12.82 -1.61 -6.78
C GLY A 221 -12.03 -0.56 -7.56
N PRO A 222 -12.05 0.70 -7.10
CA PRO A 222 -11.29 1.76 -7.74
C PRO A 222 -9.78 1.51 -7.63
N VAL A 223 -9.04 1.88 -8.68
CA VAL A 223 -7.58 1.94 -8.64
C VAL A 223 -7.17 3.40 -8.79
N GLU A 224 -6.48 3.91 -7.79
CA GLU A 224 -6.13 5.32 -7.70
C GLU A 224 -4.61 5.50 -7.68
N ILE A 225 -4.09 6.18 -8.68
CA ILE A 225 -2.68 6.55 -8.73
C ILE A 225 -2.59 8.05 -8.46
N TRP A 226 -2.28 8.37 -7.22
CA TRP A 226 -1.98 9.70 -6.72
C TRP A 226 -0.48 9.92 -6.89
N GLY A 227 -0.10 10.64 -7.94
CA GLY A 227 1.31 10.73 -8.30
C GLY A 227 2.17 11.34 -7.19
N GLY A 228 3.38 10.80 -7.05
CA GLY A 228 4.42 11.31 -6.18
C GLY A 228 5.38 12.26 -6.87
N ASN A 229 6.25 12.88 -6.07
CA ASN A 229 7.11 13.95 -6.55
C ASN A 229 8.12 13.50 -7.62
N GLU A 230 8.49 12.21 -7.72
CA GLU A 230 9.57 11.74 -8.61
C GLU A 230 9.42 10.26 -9.05
N GLY A 231 9.37 9.97 -10.35
CA GLY A 231 9.96 8.76 -10.97
C GLY A 231 9.35 7.37 -10.72
N GLY A 232 8.09 7.22 -10.30
CA GLY A 232 7.46 5.90 -10.14
C GLY A 232 7.10 5.22 -11.47
N GLU A 233 7.34 3.91 -11.56
CA GLU A 233 6.94 3.03 -12.65
C GLU A 233 5.94 1.99 -12.17
N ILE A 234 4.86 1.77 -12.92
CA ILE A 234 3.90 0.69 -12.66
C ILE A 234 3.83 -0.19 -13.91
N TRP A 235 4.18 -1.46 -13.74
CA TRP A 235 4.16 -2.49 -14.77
C TRP A 235 3.14 -3.55 -14.40
N GLY A 236 2.50 -4.18 -15.39
CA GLY A 236 1.66 -5.33 -15.09
C GLY A 236 0.51 -5.61 -16.04
N ASN A 237 -0.10 -6.77 -15.81
CA ASN A 237 -1.39 -7.16 -16.37
C ASN A 237 -2.40 -7.17 -15.20
N ILE A 238 -3.17 -6.09 -15.08
CA ILE A 238 -4.28 -5.98 -14.13
C ILE A 238 -5.57 -6.21 -14.90
N THR A 239 -6.37 -7.19 -14.48
CA THR A 239 -7.75 -7.31 -14.94
C THR A 239 -8.65 -6.50 -14.02
N PHE A 240 -9.34 -5.52 -14.59
CA PHE A 240 -10.32 -4.71 -13.88
C PHE A 240 -11.70 -5.33 -14.07
N GLU A 241 -12.47 -5.50 -13.00
CA GLU A 241 -13.88 -5.89 -13.16
C GLU A 241 -14.70 -4.72 -13.70
N GLU A 242 -15.91 -4.97 -14.25
CA GLU A 242 -16.74 -3.96 -14.94
C GLU A 242 -17.00 -2.67 -14.14
N THR A 243 -16.94 -2.75 -12.81
CA THR A 243 -17.16 -1.62 -11.90
C THR A 243 -15.90 -0.84 -11.53
N ALA A 244 -14.72 -1.36 -11.85
CA ALA A 244 -13.46 -0.74 -11.49
C ALA A 244 -13.19 0.50 -12.36
N VAL A 245 -12.66 1.54 -11.71
CA VAL A 245 -12.29 2.80 -12.37
C VAL A 245 -10.83 3.06 -12.09
N LEU A 246 -10.01 3.13 -13.13
CA LEU A 246 -8.61 3.56 -13.02
C LEU A 246 -8.55 5.10 -13.07
N ARG A 247 -8.15 5.71 -11.97
CA ARG A 247 -8.00 7.17 -11.81
C ARG A 247 -6.54 7.54 -11.75
N VAL A 248 -6.12 8.38 -12.69
CA VAL A 248 -4.72 8.76 -12.85
C VAL A 248 -4.62 10.27 -12.79
N LYS A 249 -3.88 10.77 -11.79
CA LYS A 249 -3.80 12.21 -11.50
C LYS A 249 -2.49 12.89 -11.93
N GLN A 250 -1.51 12.16 -12.49
CA GLN A 250 -0.22 12.71 -12.94
C GLN A 250 0.29 12.07 -14.24
N ALA A 251 1.46 12.51 -14.73
CA ALA A 251 2.06 12.10 -15.98
C ALA A 251 2.43 10.61 -15.97
N PHE A 252 1.90 9.86 -16.95
CA PHE A 252 2.49 8.60 -17.35
C PHE A 252 3.54 8.85 -18.41
N SER A 253 4.74 8.35 -18.20
CA SER A 253 5.71 8.10 -19.26
C SER A 253 5.69 6.60 -19.53
N THR A 254 5.28 6.19 -20.71
CA THR A 254 5.66 4.86 -21.22
C THR A 254 7.02 5.04 -21.88
N GLU A 255 8.00 4.22 -21.51
CA GLU A 255 9.24 4.15 -22.29
C GLU A 255 8.93 3.89 -23.79
N PRO A 256 9.79 4.37 -24.71
CA PRO A 256 9.61 4.15 -26.15
C PRO A 256 9.45 2.67 -26.56
N ASP A 257 9.99 1.76 -25.75
CA ASP A 257 10.02 0.32 -26.00
C ASP A 257 9.01 -0.48 -25.14
N ALA A 258 8.21 0.20 -24.30
CA ALA A 258 7.13 -0.47 -23.58
C ALA A 258 6.12 -0.99 -24.60
N LYS A 259 5.74 -2.28 -24.49
CA LYS A 259 4.64 -2.82 -25.31
C LYS A 259 3.43 -1.90 -25.12
N PRO A 260 2.77 -1.47 -26.21
CA PRO A 260 1.60 -0.62 -26.11
C PRO A 260 0.60 -1.28 -25.18
N LEU A 261 0.11 -0.53 -24.18
CA LEU A 261 -0.97 -0.97 -23.29
C LEU A 261 -2.07 -1.58 -24.17
N GLY A 262 -2.57 -2.76 -23.79
CA GLY A 262 -3.77 -3.30 -24.44
C GLY A 262 -4.97 -2.37 -24.22
N PRO A 263 -6.08 -2.56 -24.96
CA PRO A 263 -7.32 -1.88 -24.60
C PRO A 263 -7.63 -2.12 -23.12
N PRO A 264 -8.02 -1.10 -22.34
CA PRO A 264 -8.50 -1.33 -21.00
C PRO A 264 -9.78 -2.19 -21.07
N GLU A 265 -9.82 -3.26 -20.28
CA GLU A 265 -11.04 -3.99 -19.96
C GLU A 265 -11.79 -3.15 -18.91
N GLY A 266 -12.48 -2.08 -19.36
CA GLY A 266 -13.23 -1.18 -18.48
C GLY A 266 -13.06 0.31 -18.82
N HIS A 267 -13.26 1.15 -17.82
CA HIS A 267 -13.24 2.60 -17.94
C HIS A 267 -12.04 3.22 -17.21
N LEU A 268 -11.29 4.07 -17.92
CA LEU A 268 -10.16 4.83 -17.39
C LEU A 268 -10.47 6.32 -17.42
N VAL A 269 -10.37 7.00 -16.27
CA VAL A 269 -10.54 8.46 -16.19
C VAL A 269 -9.17 9.10 -16.06
N ARG A 270 -8.78 9.89 -17.05
CA ARG A 270 -7.53 10.65 -17.03
C ARG A 270 -7.80 12.13 -16.78
N TYR A 271 -7.08 12.70 -15.81
CA TYR A 271 -7.10 14.13 -15.54
C TYR A 271 -5.95 14.84 -16.24
N TYR A 272 -6.24 15.96 -16.91
CA TYR A 272 -5.29 16.81 -17.62
C TYR A 272 -5.14 18.13 -16.87
N PRO A 273 -4.10 18.31 -16.05
CA PRO A 273 -3.71 19.62 -15.58
C PRO A 273 -3.17 20.43 -16.77
N ILE A 274 -3.84 21.55 -17.04
CA ILE A 274 -3.54 22.44 -18.16
C ILE A 274 -3.17 23.80 -17.59
N ILE A 275 -1.97 24.28 -17.94
CA ILE A 275 -1.43 25.58 -17.52
C ILE A 275 -1.60 26.54 -18.69
N ILE A 276 -2.39 27.59 -18.46
CA ILE A 276 -2.65 28.63 -19.45
C ILE A 276 -1.79 29.85 -19.13
N THR A 277 -1.04 30.33 -20.12
CA THR A 277 -0.19 31.51 -19.99
C THR A 277 -0.39 32.49 -21.14
N ALA A 278 -0.09 33.76 -20.89
CA ALA A 278 0.04 34.80 -21.89
C ALA A 278 1.28 35.64 -21.55
N ASP A 279 2.18 35.80 -22.52
CA ASP A 279 3.50 36.44 -22.32
C ASP A 279 4.31 35.85 -21.15
N GLY A 280 4.16 34.53 -20.93
CA GLY A 280 4.83 33.81 -19.85
C GLY A 280 4.23 33.99 -18.45
N LEU A 281 3.14 34.77 -18.32
CA LEU A 281 2.41 34.95 -17.07
C LEU A 281 1.15 34.07 -17.04
N PRO A 282 0.74 33.56 -15.87
CA PRO A 282 -0.52 32.81 -15.74
C PRO A 282 -1.73 33.65 -16.18
N LEU A 283 -2.63 33.04 -16.95
CA LEU A 283 -3.84 33.70 -17.46
C LEU A 283 -5.10 33.05 -16.88
N SER A 284 -5.86 33.81 -16.11
CA SER A 284 -7.13 33.38 -15.49
C SER A 284 -8.35 33.69 -16.37
N GLY A 285 -9.47 33.03 -16.10
CA GLY A 285 -10.73 33.27 -16.79
C GLY A 285 -10.81 32.69 -18.21
N VAL A 286 -9.86 31.85 -18.60
CA VAL A 286 -9.82 31.22 -19.94
C VAL A 286 -10.75 30.02 -19.98
N ASN A 287 -11.66 29.98 -20.95
CA ASN A 287 -12.48 28.80 -21.19
C ASN A 287 -11.67 27.75 -21.94
N VAL A 288 -11.58 26.55 -21.37
CA VAL A 288 -10.84 25.43 -21.91
C VAL A 288 -11.77 24.24 -22.09
N VAL A 289 -11.78 23.66 -23.27
CA VAL A 289 -12.69 22.57 -23.64
C VAL A 289 -11.94 21.41 -24.29
N ILE A 290 -12.38 20.19 -24.00
CA ILE A 290 -11.98 18.96 -24.68
C ILE A 290 -13.18 18.44 -25.47
N TYR A 291 -12.97 18.09 -26.74
CA TYR A 291 -14.00 17.56 -27.64
C TYR A 291 -13.50 16.32 -28.40
N ASP A 292 -14.43 15.44 -28.78
CA ASP A 292 -14.12 14.26 -29.60
C ASP A 292 -13.89 14.61 -31.08
N SER A 293 -13.64 13.59 -31.92
CA SER A 293 -13.45 13.76 -33.36
C SER A 293 -14.69 14.26 -34.11
N ASN A 294 -15.88 14.15 -33.51
CA ASN A 294 -17.14 14.66 -34.06
C ASN A 294 -17.44 16.09 -33.60
N GLY A 295 -16.58 16.69 -32.76
CA GLY A 295 -16.81 18.00 -32.16
C GLY A 295 -17.75 17.96 -30.95
N THR A 296 -18.08 16.78 -30.43
CA THR A 296 -18.88 16.62 -29.21
C THR A 296 -18.05 17.06 -28.02
N LEU A 297 -18.60 17.94 -27.17
CA LEU A 297 -17.96 18.35 -25.93
C LEU A 297 -17.83 17.16 -24.97
N ILE A 298 -16.61 16.89 -24.51
CA ILE A 298 -16.28 15.84 -23.52
C ILE A 298 -16.13 16.45 -22.12
N SER A 299 -15.36 17.54 -22.00
CA SER A 299 -15.10 18.21 -20.73
C SER A 299 -14.83 19.70 -20.95
N SER A 300 -15.17 20.54 -19.98
CA SER A 300 -14.90 21.99 -20.03
C SER A 300 -14.59 22.55 -18.65
N GLY A 301 -13.83 23.64 -18.59
CA GLY A 301 -13.52 24.35 -17.36
C GLY A 301 -12.96 25.74 -17.63
N VAL A 302 -12.78 26.52 -16.56
CA VAL A 302 -12.23 27.88 -16.62
C VAL A 302 -10.94 27.93 -15.81
N SER A 303 -9.88 28.53 -16.35
CA SER A 303 -8.61 28.67 -15.62
C SER A 303 -8.76 29.59 -14.40
N GLY A 304 -8.18 29.18 -13.27
CA GLY A 304 -8.12 29.99 -12.05
C GLY A 304 -7.01 31.05 -12.09
N ASP A 305 -6.81 31.75 -10.98
CA ASP A 305 -5.80 32.82 -10.84
C ASP A 305 -4.36 32.34 -11.08
N THR A 306 -4.10 31.05 -10.91
CA THR A 306 -2.81 30.41 -11.21
C THR A 306 -2.65 30.00 -12.67
N GLY A 307 -3.63 30.30 -13.53
CA GLY A 307 -3.68 29.82 -14.91
C GLY A 307 -3.97 28.32 -15.05
N LEU A 308 -4.15 27.60 -13.94
CA LEU A 308 -4.42 26.16 -13.93
C LEU A 308 -5.91 25.87 -14.14
N VAL A 309 -6.21 24.88 -14.98
CA VAL A 309 -7.49 24.18 -15.07
C VAL A 309 -7.24 22.68 -15.14
N ILE A 310 -8.10 21.87 -14.53
CA ILE A 310 -8.01 20.41 -14.58
C ILE A 310 -9.26 19.89 -15.27
N LEU A 311 -9.09 19.22 -16.41
CA LEU A 311 -10.17 18.59 -17.16
C LEU A 311 -10.03 17.06 -17.11
N ALA A 312 -11.11 16.32 -17.36
CA ALA A 312 -11.11 14.86 -17.31
C ALA A 312 -11.60 14.27 -18.64
N VAL A 313 -11.04 13.13 -19.05
CA VAL A 313 -11.52 12.34 -20.19
C VAL A 313 -11.72 10.91 -19.73
N LEU A 314 -12.88 10.34 -20.08
CA LEU A 314 -13.18 8.92 -19.93
C LEU A 314 -12.69 8.19 -21.18
N PHE A 315 -11.81 7.21 -20.99
CA PHE A 315 -11.35 6.27 -21.99
C PHE A 315 -11.98 4.92 -21.71
N ASP A 316 -12.40 4.24 -22.76
CA ASP A 316 -12.96 2.88 -22.73
C ASP A 316 -12.29 2.02 -23.82
N THR A 317 -12.78 0.80 -23.99
CA THR A 317 -12.27 -0.15 -25.00
C THR A 317 -12.31 0.41 -26.43
N ASP A 318 -13.22 1.34 -26.74
CA ASP A 318 -13.38 1.93 -28.06
C ASP A 318 -12.57 3.24 -28.22
N SER A 319 -12.31 3.95 -27.12
CA SER A 319 -11.71 5.29 -27.13
C SER A 319 -10.29 5.36 -26.57
N TRP A 320 -9.70 4.27 -26.05
CA TRP A 320 -8.36 4.29 -25.44
C TRP A 320 -7.22 4.76 -26.38
N ARG A 321 -7.39 4.62 -27.71
CA ARG A 321 -6.48 5.17 -28.74
C ARG A 321 -6.98 6.46 -29.37
N ALA A 322 -8.15 6.96 -28.97
CA ALA A 322 -8.71 8.17 -29.54
C ALA A 322 -7.85 9.38 -29.19
N GLU A 323 -7.79 10.32 -30.13
CA GLU A 323 -7.30 11.67 -29.89
C GLU A 323 -8.49 12.62 -29.77
N PHE A 324 -8.47 13.43 -28.74
CA PHE A 324 -9.44 14.47 -28.47
C PHE A 324 -8.83 15.82 -28.83
N GLY A 325 -9.65 16.74 -29.34
CA GLY A 325 -9.26 18.13 -29.47
C GLY A 325 -9.29 18.82 -28.11
N LEU A 326 -8.28 19.62 -27.81
CA LEU A 326 -8.23 20.52 -26.66
C LEU A 326 -8.17 21.95 -27.21
N SER A 327 -9.08 22.82 -26.78
CA SER A 327 -9.10 24.22 -27.20
C SER A 327 -9.17 25.14 -25.98
N ALA A 328 -8.36 26.19 -26.00
CA ALA A 328 -8.41 27.29 -25.04
C ALA A 328 -8.74 28.59 -25.80
N VAL A 329 -9.76 29.31 -25.35
CA VAL A 329 -10.28 30.49 -26.06
C VAL A 329 -10.32 31.70 -25.13
N VAL A 330 -9.76 32.82 -25.60
CA VAL A 330 -9.81 34.14 -24.95
C VAL A 330 -10.08 35.21 -25.98
N GLY A 331 -11.25 35.85 -25.91
CA GLY A 331 -11.68 36.81 -26.93
C GLY A 331 -11.77 36.15 -28.30
N GLU A 332 -11.02 36.67 -29.27
CA GLU A 332 -10.94 36.12 -30.64
C GLU A 332 -9.76 35.15 -30.82
N ASN A 333 -8.89 35.01 -29.81
CA ASN A 333 -7.73 34.15 -29.88
C ASN A 333 -8.11 32.74 -29.39
N ALA A 334 -7.73 31.73 -30.18
CA ALA A 334 -7.88 30.33 -29.84
C ALA A 334 -6.56 29.59 -30.06
N VAL A 335 -6.23 28.69 -29.13
CA VAL A 335 -5.12 27.73 -29.27
C VAL A 335 -5.72 26.34 -29.24
N GLU A 336 -5.35 25.52 -30.22
CA GLU A 336 -5.75 24.11 -30.29
C GLU A 336 -4.55 23.20 -29.99
N HIS A 337 -4.85 22.08 -29.34
CA HIS A 337 -3.92 21.01 -29.06
C HIS A 337 -4.64 19.67 -29.20
N ARG A 338 -3.90 18.57 -29.32
CA ARG A 338 -4.47 17.21 -29.30
C ARG A 338 -4.10 16.53 -28.01
N VAL A 339 -5.08 15.88 -27.38
CA VAL A 339 -4.86 15.09 -26.17
C VAL A 339 -5.29 13.65 -26.41
N SER A 340 -4.48 12.72 -25.95
CA SER A 340 -4.76 11.29 -25.96
C SER A 340 -4.46 10.71 -24.58
N LEU A 341 -4.73 9.42 -24.40
CA LEU A 341 -4.35 8.69 -23.19
C LEU A 341 -2.87 8.85 -22.83
N MET A 342 -2.00 9.13 -23.81
CA MET A 342 -0.55 9.21 -23.63
C MET A 342 0.03 10.63 -23.65
N THR A 343 -0.78 11.67 -23.89
CA THR A 343 -0.28 13.06 -23.93
C THR A 343 0.38 13.46 -22.61
N SER A 344 1.60 14.00 -22.64
CA SER A 344 2.32 14.43 -21.44
C SER A 344 1.58 15.54 -20.68
N THR A 345 1.71 15.56 -19.35
CA THR A 345 1.09 16.55 -18.47
C THR A 345 2.15 17.12 -17.51
N PRO A 346 2.04 18.39 -17.06
CA PRO A 346 0.99 19.34 -17.40
C PRO A 346 1.07 19.81 -18.88
N ILE A 347 -0.08 20.14 -19.46
CA ILE A 347 -0.15 20.71 -20.82
C ILE A 347 0.00 22.22 -20.70
N SER A 348 1.01 22.79 -21.34
CA SER A 348 1.22 24.24 -21.36
C SER A 348 0.67 24.84 -22.64
N LEU A 349 -0.33 25.71 -22.52
CA LEU A 349 -0.89 26.48 -23.64
C LEU A 349 -0.52 27.96 -23.48
N ALA A 350 0.14 28.52 -24.49
CA ALA A 350 0.48 29.94 -24.54
C ALA A 350 -0.48 30.66 -25.50
N LEU A 351 -1.30 31.56 -24.96
CA LEU A 351 -2.22 32.39 -25.74
C LEU A 351 -1.54 33.71 -26.12
N PRO A 352 -1.74 34.20 -27.36
CA PRO A 352 -1.29 35.54 -27.72
C PRO A 352 -2.10 36.59 -26.95
N THR A 353 -1.41 37.58 -26.40
CA THR A 353 -2.05 38.82 -25.94
C THR A 353 -2.58 39.58 -27.14
N ALA A 354 -3.78 40.15 -27.00
CA ALA A 354 -4.43 40.96 -28.03
C ALA A 354 -3.80 42.37 -28.11
#